data_AF-A0ABD5Q1P2-F1
#
_entry.id   AF-A0ABD5Q1P2-F1
#
_cell.length_a   1.000
_cell.length_b   1.000
_cell.length_c   1.000
_cell.angle_alpha   90.00
_cell.angle_beta   90.00
_cell.angle_gamma   90.00
#
_symmetry.space_group_name_H-M   'P 1'
#
loop_
_entity.id
_entity.type
_entity.pdbx_description
1 polymer ?
#
loop_
_entity_poly.entity_id
_entity_poly.type
_entity_poly.pdbx_seq_one_letter_code
_entity_poly.pdbx_strand_id
1 'polypeptide(L)'
;MRLRTVERAAWTLGIGGFLSYLLGALLAPNPTRILPYVVGASFVGFPIADWYVRGQLGDFPSESAGRLTLFFLSIFVVSYLGFEAVEFVAAPDSAVETVGEAAALVVALSVGHRAANRGYDRVRAAFRSDSPRQ
;
A
#
# COMPACT_ATOMS: atom_id res chain seq x y z
N MET A 1 5.13 9.86 -24.96
CA MET A 1 5.43 9.38 -23.59
C MET A 1 5.93 7.94 -23.66
N ARG A 2 6.96 7.56 -22.89
CA ARG A 2 7.41 6.16 -22.82
C ARG A 2 6.45 5.37 -21.93
N LEU A 3 6.14 4.12 -22.28
CA LEU A 3 5.23 3.23 -21.52
C LEU A 3 5.59 3.16 -20.02
N ARG A 4 6.89 3.08 -19.71
CA ARG A 4 7.41 3.09 -18.33
C ARG A 4 7.08 4.35 -17.54
N THR A 5 6.97 5.50 -18.20
CA THR A 5 6.58 6.76 -17.55
C THR A 5 5.12 6.73 -17.14
N VAL A 6 4.26 6.18 -18.00
CA VAL A 6 2.81 6.03 -17.72
C VAL A 6 2.58 5.01 -16.62
N GLU A 7 3.25 3.86 -16.70
CA GLU A 7 3.19 2.82 -15.67
C GLU A 7 3.64 3.36 -14.30
N ARG A 8 4.76 4.10 -14.27
CA ARG A 8 5.24 4.74 -13.07
C ARG A 8 4.24 5.74 -12.50
N ALA A 9 3.66 6.59 -13.35
CA ALA A 9 2.65 7.54 -12.93
C ALA A 9 1.42 6.82 -12.36
N ALA A 10 0.94 5.75 -13.00
CA ALA A 10 -0.19 4.97 -12.54
C ALA A 10 0.07 4.33 -11.16
N TRP A 11 1.24 3.74 -10.94
CA TRP A 11 1.61 3.16 -9.66
C TRP A 11 1.77 4.19 -8.55
N THR A 12 2.45 5.31 -8.84
CA THR A 12 2.56 6.42 -7.89
C THR A 12 1.19 6.97 -7.53
N LEU A 13 0.28 7.10 -8.51
CA LEU A 13 -1.08 7.55 -8.29
C LEU A 13 -1.89 6.56 -7.43
N GLY A 14 -1.84 5.27 -7.75
CA GLY A 14 -2.58 4.24 -7.03
C GLY A 14 -2.10 4.07 -5.58
N ILE A 15 -0.80 3.84 -5.39
CA ILE A 15 -0.21 3.67 -4.05
C ILE A 15 -0.31 4.98 -3.26
N GLY A 16 0.05 6.11 -3.88
CA GLY A 16 0.03 7.41 -3.23
C GLY A 16 -1.38 7.83 -2.82
N GLY A 17 -2.36 7.65 -3.71
CA GLY A 17 -3.77 7.92 -3.41
C GLY A 17 -4.28 7.06 -2.26
N PHE A 18 -3.97 5.76 -2.26
CA PHE A 18 -4.37 4.86 -1.18
C PHE A 18 -3.73 5.22 0.17
N LEU A 19 -2.44 5.54 0.20
CA LEU A 19 -1.77 5.99 1.43
C LEU A 19 -2.34 7.32 1.93
N SER A 20 -2.61 8.25 1.02
CA SER A 20 -3.23 9.54 1.35
C SER A 20 -4.63 9.34 1.93
N TYR A 21 -5.39 8.38 1.39
CA TYR A 21 -6.70 8.01 1.90
C TYR A 21 -6.62 7.46 3.32
N LEU A 22 -5.74 6.47 3.57
CA LEU A 22 -5.57 5.86 4.89
C LEU A 22 -5.12 6.87 5.95
N LEU A 23 -4.12 7.69 5.62
CA LEU A 23 -3.65 8.75 6.50
C LEU A 23 -4.73 9.81 6.73
N GLY A 24 -5.49 10.16 5.69
CA GLY A 24 -6.60 11.09 5.80
C GLY A 24 -7.73 10.56 6.67
N ALA A 25 -8.07 9.27 6.56
CA ALA A 25 -9.04 8.60 7.41
C ALA A 25 -8.61 8.65 8.88
N LEU A 26 -7.35 8.30 9.14
CA LEU A 26 -6.78 8.26 10.49
C LEU A 26 -6.75 9.64 11.19
N LEU A 27 -6.63 10.71 10.41
CA LEU A 27 -6.56 12.08 10.93
C LEU A 27 -7.92 12.79 10.95
N ALA A 28 -8.91 12.25 10.22
CA ALA A 28 -10.20 12.90 10.10
C ALA A 28 -11.01 12.70 11.39
N PRO A 29 -11.47 13.78 12.04
CA PRO A 29 -12.28 13.68 13.25
C PRO A 29 -13.72 13.22 12.98
N ASN A 30 -14.11 13.11 11.71
CA ASN A 30 -15.39 12.57 11.29
C ASN A 30 -15.29 12.10 9.83
N PRO A 31 -15.91 10.97 9.45
CA PRO A 31 -15.86 10.44 8.08
C PRO A 31 -16.40 11.41 7.01
N THR A 32 -17.34 12.28 7.37
CA THR A 32 -17.88 13.30 6.43
C THR A 32 -16.88 14.39 6.06
N ARG A 33 -15.81 14.58 6.85
CA ARG A 33 -14.76 15.58 6.63
C ARG A 33 -13.45 14.97 6.15
N ILE A 34 -13.46 13.73 5.67
CA ILE A 34 -12.24 13.02 5.27
C ILE A 34 -11.48 13.72 4.14
N LEU A 35 -12.17 14.33 3.17
CA LEU A 35 -11.59 14.90 1.95
C LEU A 35 -10.46 15.92 2.20
N PRO A 36 -10.65 16.97 3.02
CA PRO A 36 -9.57 17.90 3.39
C PRO A 36 -8.33 17.20 3.97
N TYR A 37 -8.52 16.18 4.80
CA TYR A 37 -7.43 15.43 5.43
C TYR A 37 -6.72 14.54 4.42
N VAL A 38 -7.44 13.93 3.47
CA VAL A 38 -6.83 13.17 2.36
C VAL A 38 -6.01 14.09 1.47
N VAL A 39 -6.51 15.29 1.17
CA VAL A 39 -5.76 16.30 0.40
C VAL A 39 -4.50 16.72 1.18
N GLY A 40 -4.59 16.98 2.48
CA GLY A 40 -3.43 17.27 3.32
C GLY A 40 -2.44 16.10 3.40
N ALA A 41 -2.94 14.88 3.56
CA ALA A 41 -2.14 13.67 3.61
C ALA A 41 -1.46 13.35 2.27
N SER A 42 -1.98 13.88 1.16
CA SER A 42 -1.38 13.71 -0.16
C SER A 42 0.04 14.27 -0.27
N PHE A 43 0.36 15.30 0.51
CA PHE A 43 1.71 15.86 0.63
C PHE A 43 2.71 14.89 1.29
N VAL A 44 2.22 13.80 1.90
CA VAL A 44 3.04 12.74 2.50
C VAL A 44 2.91 11.44 1.70
N GLY A 45 1.68 11.04 1.37
CA GLY A 45 1.38 9.81 0.64
C GLY A 45 2.01 9.74 -0.74
N PHE A 46 1.93 10.81 -1.54
CA PHE A 46 2.53 10.83 -2.88
C PHE A 46 4.05 10.80 -2.88
N PRO A 47 4.77 11.58 -2.04
CA PRO A 47 6.23 11.47 -1.95
C PRO A 47 6.72 10.09 -1.52
N ILE A 48 6.06 9.46 -0.54
CA ILE A 48 6.40 8.09 -0.12
C ILE A 48 6.21 7.11 -1.28
N ALA A 49 5.06 7.20 -1.97
CA ALA A 49 4.77 6.34 -3.11
C ALA A 49 5.75 6.56 -4.27
N ASP A 50 6.06 7.81 -4.63
CA ASP A 50 7.01 8.11 -5.69
C ASP A 50 8.42 7.63 -5.34
N TRP A 51 8.87 7.80 -4.09
CA TRP A 51 10.14 7.26 -3.62
C TRP A 51 10.19 5.73 -3.76
N TYR A 52 9.15 5.03 -3.30
CA TYR A 52 9.07 3.57 -3.37
C TYR A 52 9.02 3.08 -4.83
N VAL A 53 8.14 3.66 -5.65
CA VAL A 53 7.95 3.30 -7.05
C VAL A 53 9.21 3.60 -7.87
N ARG A 54 9.93 4.71 -7.60
CA ARG A 54 11.25 4.99 -8.21
C ARG A 54 12.25 3.88 -7.94
N GLY A 55 12.36 3.46 -6.67
CA GLY A 55 13.27 2.38 -6.28
C GLY A 55 12.92 1.05 -6.96
N GLN A 56 11.63 0.75 -7.11
CA GLN A 56 11.18 -0.53 -7.70
C GLN A 56 11.21 -0.56 -9.23
N LEU A 57 10.85 0.55 -9.90
CA LEU A 57 10.82 0.65 -11.37
C LEU A 57 12.17 1.06 -11.98
N GLY A 58 13.11 1.58 -11.17
CA GLY A 58 14.44 2.00 -11.63
C GLY A 58 15.37 0.84 -11.98
N ASP A 59 15.31 -0.26 -11.22
CA ASP A 59 16.35 -1.30 -11.26
C ASP A 59 15.99 -2.58 -12.03
N PHE A 60 14.73 -2.85 -12.40
CA PHE A 60 14.36 -4.11 -13.06
C PHE A 60 13.30 -3.98 -14.17
N PRO A 61 13.52 -4.54 -15.38
CA PRO A 61 12.51 -4.54 -16.44
C PRO A 61 11.46 -5.64 -16.20
N SER A 62 10.17 -5.30 -16.41
CA SER A 62 8.93 -6.11 -16.33
C SER A 62 8.56 -6.80 -15.00
N GLU A 63 9.53 -7.14 -14.15
CA GLU A 63 9.27 -7.85 -12.87
C GLU A 63 8.73 -6.93 -11.76
N SER A 64 8.92 -5.63 -11.92
CA SER A 64 8.57 -4.60 -10.95
C SER A 64 7.06 -4.39 -10.81
N ALA A 65 6.27 -4.57 -11.89
CA ALA A 65 4.81 -4.49 -11.83
C ALA A 65 4.22 -5.55 -10.88
N GLY A 66 4.71 -6.80 -10.95
CA GLY A 66 4.24 -7.88 -10.09
C GLY A 66 4.56 -7.65 -8.61
N ARG A 67 5.75 -7.11 -8.31
CA ARG A 67 6.14 -6.72 -6.94
C ARG A 67 5.30 -5.55 -6.42
N LEU A 68 5.03 -4.55 -7.25
CA LEU A 68 4.18 -3.40 -6.90
C LEU A 68 2.73 -3.82 -6.67
N THR A 69 2.19 -4.71 -7.49
CA THR A 69 0.86 -5.30 -7.28
C THR A 69 0.80 -6.06 -5.97
N LEU A 70 1.79 -6.91 -5.70
CA LEU A 70 1.81 -7.71 -4.47
C LEU A 70 1.99 -6.83 -3.23
N PHE A 71 2.81 -5.76 -3.33
CA PHE A 71 2.90 -4.72 -2.31
C PHE A 71 1.52 -4.09 -2.07
N PHE A 72 0.89 -3.55 -3.11
CA PHE A 72 -0.38 -2.85 -3.04
C PHE A 72 -1.51 -3.72 -2.46
N LEU A 73 -1.65 -4.95 -2.95
CA LEU A 73 -2.66 -5.88 -2.46
C LEU A 73 -2.43 -6.25 -1.00
N SER A 74 -1.18 -6.48 -0.61
CA SER A 74 -0.85 -6.84 0.78
C SER A 74 -1.14 -5.69 1.74
N ILE A 75 -0.74 -4.45 1.40
CA ILE A 75 -1.06 -3.30 2.24
C ILE A 75 -2.58 -3.08 2.29
N PHE A 76 -3.29 -3.25 1.16
CA PHE A 76 -4.73 -3.09 1.10
C PHE A 76 -5.46 -4.06 2.03
N VAL A 77 -5.18 -5.35 1.89
CA VAL A 77 -5.83 -6.41 2.67
C VAL A 77 -5.48 -6.29 4.15
N VAL A 78 -4.21 -6.07 4.49
CA VAL A 78 -3.79 -6.00 5.90
C VAL A 78 -4.30 -4.74 6.57
N SER A 79 -4.30 -3.58 5.89
CA SER A 79 -4.90 -2.36 6.43
C SER A 79 -6.40 -2.54 6.64
N TYR A 80 -7.12 -3.10 5.68
CA TYR A 80 -8.57 -3.33 5.80
C TYR A 80 -8.90 -4.23 7.01
N LEU A 81 -8.28 -5.41 7.10
CA LEU A 81 -8.51 -6.33 8.22
C LEU A 81 -8.03 -5.74 9.55
N GLY A 82 -6.94 -4.98 9.54
CA GLY A 82 -6.40 -4.36 10.74
C GLY A 82 -7.31 -3.26 11.29
N PHE A 83 -7.89 -2.44 10.42
CA PHE A 83 -8.81 -1.37 10.82
C PHE A 83 -10.11 -1.98 11.35
N GLU A 84 -10.72 -2.93 10.64
CA GLU A 84 -11.90 -3.69 11.11
C GLU A 84 -11.65 -4.36 12.48
N ALA A 85 -10.46 -4.95 12.69
CA ALA A 85 -10.11 -5.56 13.97
C ALA A 85 -9.97 -4.53 15.11
N VAL A 86 -9.48 -3.33 14.80
CA VAL A 86 -9.35 -2.24 15.78
C VAL A 86 -10.73 -1.69 16.12
N GLU A 87 -11.57 -1.41 15.13
CA GLU A 87 -12.95 -0.94 15.31
C GLU A 87 -13.78 -1.94 16.15
N PHE A 88 -13.51 -3.24 16.04
CA PHE A 88 -14.21 -4.25 16.85
C PHE A 88 -13.83 -4.23 18.33
N VAL A 89 -12.62 -3.78 18.68
CA VAL A 89 -12.05 -3.90 20.03
C VAL A 89 -11.95 -2.55 20.74
N ALA A 90 -11.77 -1.46 20.00
CA ALA A 90 -11.65 -0.12 20.53
C ALA A 90 -13.01 0.58 20.60
N ALA A 91 -13.19 1.45 21.60
CA ALA A 91 -14.34 2.34 21.61
C ALA A 91 -14.20 3.38 20.47
N PRO A 92 -15.30 3.73 19.78
CA PRO A 92 -15.28 4.76 18.74
C PRO A 92 -14.76 6.11 19.27
N ASP A 93 -14.04 6.83 18.42
CA ASP A 93 -13.44 8.14 18.66
C ASP A 93 -12.45 8.15 19.85
N SER A 94 -11.85 7.00 20.18
CA SER A 94 -10.90 6.89 21.28
C SER A 94 -9.45 6.97 20.80
N ALA A 95 -8.56 7.43 21.68
CA ALA A 95 -7.12 7.40 21.40
C ALA A 95 -6.60 5.97 21.12
N VAL A 96 -7.27 4.94 21.65
CA VAL A 96 -6.92 3.53 21.43
C VAL A 96 -7.23 3.11 19.99
N GLU A 97 -8.34 3.57 19.42
CA GLU A 97 -8.70 3.33 18.03
C GLU A 97 -7.65 3.94 17.09
N THR A 98 -7.37 5.23 17.23
CA THR A 98 -6.37 5.92 16.38
C THR A 98 -4.98 5.29 16.46
N VAL A 99 -4.53 4.93 17.67
CA VAL A 99 -3.23 4.26 17.86
C VAL A 99 -3.25 2.85 17.27
N GLY A 100 -4.36 2.12 17.41
CA GLY A 100 -4.55 0.79 16.85
C GLY A 100 -4.50 0.80 15.33
N GLU A 101 -5.25 1.69 14.69
CA GLU A 101 -5.25 1.83 13.23
C GLU A 101 -3.88 2.28 12.70
N ALA A 102 -3.19 3.17 13.42
CA ALA A 102 -1.84 3.59 13.06
C ALA A 102 -0.86 2.41 13.12
N ALA A 103 -0.96 1.58 14.17
CA ALA A 103 -0.18 0.37 14.29
C ALA A 103 -0.51 -0.64 13.17
N ALA A 104 -1.79 -0.82 12.85
CA ALA A 104 -2.25 -1.66 11.74
C ALA A 104 -1.66 -1.20 10.39
N LEU A 105 -1.65 0.10 10.12
CA LEU A 105 -1.04 0.67 8.92
C LEU A 105 0.47 0.37 8.84
N VAL A 106 1.21 0.54 9.94
CA VAL A 106 2.64 0.24 9.99
C VAL A 106 2.91 -1.25 9.75
N VAL A 107 2.07 -2.12 10.32
CA VAL A 107 2.13 -3.57 10.07
C VAL A 107 1.84 -3.87 8.60
N ALA A 108 0.80 -3.27 8.02
CA ALA A 108 0.43 -3.44 6.62
C ALA A 108 1.60 -3.06 5.69
N LEU A 109 2.22 -1.90 5.89
CA LEU A 109 3.39 -1.45 5.14
C LEU A 109 4.56 -2.44 5.25
N SER A 110 4.84 -2.93 6.46
CA SER A 110 5.92 -3.88 6.72
C SER A 110 5.66 -5.23 6.04
N VAL A 111 4.43 -5.73 6.12
CA VAL A 111 4.00 -6.97 5.46
C VAL A 111 4.05 -6.82 3.95
N GLY A 112 3.52 -5.72 3.40
CA GLY A 112 3.53 -5.44 1.98
C GLY A 112 4.95 -5.38 1.43
N HIS A 113 5.86 -4.70 2.13
CA HIS A 113 7.27 -4.64 1.74
C HIS A 113 7.93 -6.03 1.74
N ARG A 114 7.68 -6.83 2.78
CA ARG A 114 8.21 -8.20 2.86
C ARG A 114 7.60 -9.10 1.77
N ALA A 115 6.32 -8.98 1.50
CA ALA A 115 5.62 -9.73 0.46
C ALA A 115 6.22 -9.40 -0.91
N ALA A 116 6.33 -8.11 -1.26
CA ALA A 116 6.87 -7.67 -2.54
C ALA A 116 8.31 -8.14 -2.79
N ASN A 117 9.14 -8.13 -1.74
CA ASN A 117 10.55 -8.49 -1.88
C ASN A 117 10.83 -9.99 -1.76
N ARG A 118 10.24 -10.69 -0.77
CA ARG A 118 10.51 -12.13 -0.51
C ARG A 118 9.38 -13.07 -0.90
N GLY A 119 8.16 -12.56 -0.97
CA GLY A 119 6.97 -13.34 -1.32
C GLY A 119 6.84 -13.49 -2.84
N TYR A 120 7.05 -12.41 -3.59
CA TYR A 120 6.97 -12.41 -5.05
C TYR A 120 7.88 -13.48 -5.67
N ASP A 121 9.13 -13.58 -5.24
CA ASP A 121 10.08 -14.56 -5.77
C ASP A 121 9.64 -16.00 -5.51
N ARG A 122 9.02 -16.26 -4.35
CA ARG A 122 8.46 -17.58 -4.02
C ARG A 122 7.23 -17.92 -4.86
N VAL A 123 6.30 -16.98 -5.00
CA VAL A 123 5.09 -17.14 -5.83
C VAL A 123 5.48 -17.41 -7.27
N ARG A 124 6.44 -16.63 -7.80
CA ARG A 124 6.96 -16.82 -9.15
C ARG A 124 7.65 -18.17 -9.33
N ALA A 125 8.45 -18.62 -8.36
CA ALA A 125 9.11 -19.91 -8.42
C ALA A 125 8.09 -21.07 -8.50
N ALA A 126 7.01 -20.99 -7.72
CA ALA A 126 5.92 -21.97 -7.75
C ALA A 126 5.22 -22.02 -9.12
N PHE A 127 4.87 -20.88 -9.71
CA PHE A 127 4.24 -20.85 -11.04
C PHE A 127 5.18 -21.33 -12.16
N ARG A 128 6.50 -21.17 -12.00
CA ARG A 128 7.49 -21.71 -12.94
C ARG A 128 7.74 -23.21 -12.79
N SER A 129 7.64 -23.77 -11.59
CA SER A 129 7.79 -25.22 -11.37
C SER A 129 6.63 -26.02 -11.98
N ASP A 130 5.45 -25.41 -12.08
CA ASP A 130 4.25 -26.05 -12.62
C ASP A 130 4.09 -25.88 -14.14
N SER A 131 4.97 -25.12 -14.78
CA SER A 131 5.01 -24.97 -16.24
C SER A 131 5.87 -26.07 -16.85
N PRO A 132 5.32 -27.03 -17.62
CA PRO A 132 6.12 -28.01 -18.34
C PRO A 132 7.03 -27.25 -19.30
N ARG A 133 8.33 -27.59 -19.33
CA ARG A 133 9.27 -27.07 -20.33
C ARG A 133 8.72 -27.40 -21.72
N GLN A 134 8.13 -26.42 -22.38
CA GLN A 134 7.88 -26.43 -23.82
C GLN A 134 9.02 -25.67 -24.51
#